data_AF-A0A820J2V2-F1
#
_entry.id   AF-A0A820J2V2-F1
#
_cell.length_a   1.000
_cell.length_b   1.000
_cell.length_c   1.000
_cell.angle_alpha   90.00
_cell.angle_beta   90.00
_cell.angle_gamma   90.00
#
_symmetry.space_group_name_H-M   'P 1'
#
loop_
_entity.id
_entity.type
_entity.pdbx_description
1 polymer ?
#
loop_
_entity_poly.entity_id
_entity_poly.type
_entity_poly.pdbx_seq_one_letter_code
_entity_poly.pdbx_strand_id
1 'polypeptide(L)'
;LAYRGSLLVPIPFNFLPIQRIAVLLNIPYITDNHKGCSNKKCIHGECIQYFNDPNNTTFCQCYRGWTGRYCTIPHQCKCTSDSLCIGVSSNNRSICICPINRWGSRCLLHDDVCQQENIICQNGGKCIPMPSTKKFECICSKEFFGEKCEIPSNKISLSFDKDLVLPETMLIHFIEVKQNNAPPEIGVTFKKISINRKPVIIFWPRILHIVFVELFPKNYYLTYLESNYNQSTIVQKQLKSSDRCPYIGEIFNETFTKLHLIRRIKYFHVPCSNLQLSC
;
A
#
# COMPACT_ATOMS: atom_id res chain seq x y z
N LEU A 1 0.20 -14.93 -14.65
CA LEU A 1 0.72 -14.69 -13.28
C LEU A 1 1.49 -15.94 -12.88
N ALA A 2 2.74 -15.81 -12.45
CA ALA A 2 3.52 -16.95 -11.95
C ALA A 2 3.37 -17.03 -10.43
N TYR A 3 3.04 -18.21 -9.90
CA TYR A 3 3.04 -18.47 -8.46
C TYR A 3 4.44 -18.29 -7.90
N ARG A 4 4.59 -17.55 -6.79
CA ARG A 4 5.88 -17.30 -6.14
C ARG A 4 6.01 -18.01 -4.78
N GLY A 5 4.92 -18.20 -4.06
CA GLY A 5 4.93 -18.82 -2.75
C GLY A 5 3.69 -18.49 -1.94
N SER A 6 3.52 -19.20 -0.83
CA SER A 6 2.45 -18.97 0.14
C SER A 6 3.06 -18.51 1.47
N LEU A 7 2.43 -17.54 2.12
CA LEU A 7 2.90 -16.96 3.38
C LEU A 7 1.84 -17.21 4.46
N LEU A 8 2.28 -17.64 5.65
CA LEU A 8 1.43 -17.78 6.81
C LEU A 8 1.59 -16.55 7.70
N VAL A 9 0.53 -15.76 7.82
CA VAL A 9 0.52 -14.56 8.66
C VAL A 9 -0.51 -14.78 9.76
N PRO A 10 -0.08 -14.98 11.03
CA PRO A 10 -1.02 -15.15 12.12
C PRO A 10 -1.75 -13.83 12.40
N ILE A 11 -3.06 -13.90 12.60
CA ILE A 11 -3.86 -12.76 13.06
C ILE A 11 -3.93 -12.88 14.60
N PRO A 12 -3.28 -11.98 15.36
CA PRO A 12 -3.19 -12.08 16.82
C PRO A 12 -4.47 -11.62 17.55
N PHE A 13 -5.59 -11.50 16.83
CA PHE A 13 -6.85 -10.96 17.37
C PHE A 13 -7.94 -12.02 17.35
N ASN A 14 -8.63 -12.17 18.47
CA ASN A 14 -9.76 -13.10 18.62
C ASN A 14 -11.01 -12.68 17.83
N PHE A 15 -11.01 -11.47 17.28
CA PHE A 15 -12.06 -10.91 16.42
C PHE A 15 -11.42 -10.12 15.28
N LEU A 16 -12.14 -9.97 14.15
CA LEU A 16 -11.68 -9.15 13.02
C LEU A 16 -11.43 -7.72 13.53
N PRO A 17 -10.19 -7.20 13.49
CA PRO A 17 -9.90 -5.89 14.05
C PRO A 17 -10.63 -4.79 13.28
N ILE A 18 -11.08 -3.78 14.03
CA ILE A 18 -11.69 -2.56 13.48
C ILE A 18 -10.62 -1.71 12.73
N GLN A 19 -9.34 -1.99 12.95
CA GLN A 19 -8.20 -1.32 12.31
C GLN A 19 -7.57 -2.17 11.20
N ARG A 20 -6.97 -1.50 10.20
CA ARG A 20 -6.25 -2.15 9.10
C ARG A 20 -5.01 -2.89 9.64
N ILE A 21 -4.91 -4.19 9.36
CA ILE A 21 -3.67 -4.96 9.57
C ILE A 21 -2.75 -4.70 8.38
N ALA A 22 -1.55 -4.19 8.64
CA ALA A 22 -0.47 -4.11 7.65
C ALA A 22 0.61 -5.12 8.03
N VAL A 23 0.98 -6.00 7.11
CA VAL A 23 2.03 -7.01 7.31
C VAL A 23 3.08 -6.84 6.23
N LEU A 24 4.35 -6.82 6.64
CA LEU A 24 5.47 -6.84 5.72
C LEU A 24 5.61 -8.25 5.12
N LEU A 25 5.31 -8.39 3.84
CA LEU A 25 5.44 -9.65 3.12
C LEU A 25 6.79 -9.68 2.39
N ASN A 26 7.61 -10.67 2.72
CA ASN A 26 8.82 -10.99 1.96
C ASN A 26 8.46 -11.95 0.83
N ILE A 27 8.56 -11.49 -0.42
CA ILE A 27 8.22 -12.30 -1.59
C ILE A 27 9.46 -13.10 -2.00
N PRO A 28 9.40 -14.44 -2.03
CA PRO A 28 10.52 -15.28 -2.44
C PRO A 28 10.90 -15.11 -3.93
N TYR A 29 12.14 -15.45 -4.25
CA TYR A 29 12.63 -15.49 -5.63
C TYR A 29 12.16 -16.77 -6.34
N ILE A 30 12.02 -16.71 -7.66
CA ILE A 30 11.47 -17.81 -8.48
C ILE A 30 12.32 -19.11 -8.39
N THR A 31 13.61 -18.99 -8.06
CA THR A 31 14.54 -20.12 -7.96
C THR A 31 14.51 -20.85 -6.61
N ASP A 32 13.78 -20.34 -5.62
CA ASP A 32 13.61 -21.01 -4.33
C ASP A 32 12.63 -22.19 -4.48
N ASN A 33 13.14 -23.28 -5.02
CA ASN A 33 12.44 -24.56 -5.10
C ASN A 33 12.34 -25.16 -3.69
N HIS A 34 11.35 -24.74 -2.92
CA HIS A 34 11.01 -25.39 -1.65
C HIS A 34 10.33 -26.73 -1.92
N LYS A 35 11.13 -27.75 -2.24
CA LYS A 35 10.71 -29.15 -2.18
C LYS A 35 10.70 -29.59 -0.72
N GLY A 36 9.50 -29.67 -0.14
CA GLY A 36 9.30 -30.12 1.24
C GLY A 36 7.92 -30.75 1.49
N CYS A 37 7.49 -31.70 0.65
CA CYS A 37 6.27 -32.48 0.86
C CYS A 37 6.58 -33.96 1.07
N SER A 38 7.44 -34.26 2.05
CA SER A 38 7.94 -35.62 2.27
C SER A 38 7.05 -36.52 3.12
N ASN A 39 5.84 -36.08 3.57
CA ASN A 39 5.00 -36.98 4.39
C ASN A 39 3.51 -36.61 4.62
N LYS A 40 2.80 -35.91 3.72
CA LYS A 40 1.42 -35.47 4.02
C LYS A 40 0.38 -35.83 2.95
N LYS A 41 -0.70 -36.46 3.43
CA LYS A 41 -1.86 -37.01 2.71
C LYS A 41 -2.71 -35.92 2.03
N CYS A 42 -2.21 -35.22 1.02
CA CYS A 42 -3.09 -34.45 0.14
C CYS A 42 -3.58 -35.40 -0.96
N ILE A 43 -4.78 -35.99 -0.79
CA ILE A 43 -5.25 -37.04 -1.72
C ILE A 43 -5.64 -36.43 -3.06
N HIS A 44 -6.52 -35.42 -3.03
CA HIS A 44 -7.00 -34.72 -4.21
C HIS A 44 -6.58 -33.25 -4.19
N GLY A 45 -5.28 -33.02 -4.10
CA GLY A 45 -4.72 -31.67 -4.10
C GLY A 45 -3.20 -31.66 -4.08
N GLU A 46 -2.66 -30.46 -4.17
CA GLU A 46 -1.22 -30.22 -4.11
C GLU A 46 -0.81 -29.83 -2.70
N CYS A 47 0.32 -30.37 -2.24
CA CYS A 47 0.91 -29.97 -0.98
C CYS A 47 1.76 -28.72 -1.18
N ILE A 48 1.48 -27.68 -0.39
CA ILE A 48 2.16 -26.38 -0.45
C ILE A 48 2.74 -26.06 0.91
N GLN A 49 4.00 -25.63 0.92
CA GLN A 49 4.71 -25.19 2.11
C GLN A 49 4.65 -23.67 2.26
N TYR A 50 4.53 -23.20 3.50
CA TYR A 50 4.62 -21.77 3.78
C TYR A 50 6.09 -21.32 3.79
N PHE A 51 6.39 -20.25 3.05
CA PHE A 51 7.76 -19.76 2.85
C PHE A 51 8.37 -19.15 4.11
N ASN A 52 7.57 -18.41 4.87
CA ASN A 52 8.03 -17.62 6.02
C ASN A 52 7.95 -18.36 7.36
N ASP A 53 7.61 -19.66 7.36
CA ASP A 53 7.47 -20.43 8.58
C ASP A 53 8.66 -21.37 8.80
N PRO A 54 9.47 -21.16 9.87
CA PRO A 54 10.65 -21.99 10.15
C PRO A 54 10.28 -23.45 10.48
N ASN A 55 9.04 -23.73 10.86
CA ASN A 55 8.56 -25.07 11.16
C ASN A 55 8.18 -25.88 9.90
N ASN A 56 8.39 -25.30 8.70
CA ASN A 56 8.02 -25.91 7.42
C ASN A 56 6.55 -26.39 7.42
N THR A 57 5.64 -25.60 8.01
CA THR A 57 4.23 -25.95 7.96
C THR A 57 3.75 -25.98 6.50
N THR A 58 2.83 -26.90 6.25
CA THR A 58 2.28 -27.14 4.92
C THR A 58 0.77 -27.20 4.99
N PHE A 59 0.13 -26.87 3.88
CA PHE A 59 -1.31 -27.03 3.69
C PHE A 59 -1.57 -27.74 2.35
N CYS A 60 -2.76 -28.33 2.20
CA CYS A 60 -3.18 -28.90 0.92
C CYS A 60 -4.01 -27.86 0.17
N GLN A 61 -3.59 -27.52 -1.05
CA GLN A 61 -4.43 -26.82 -2.02
C GLN A 61 -5.26 -27.85 -2.77
N CYS A 62 -6.52 -27.98 -2.37
CA CYS A 62 -7.41 -28.99 -2.95
C CYS A 62 -7.78 -28.67 -4.40
N TYR A 63 -7.91 -29.72 -5.21
CA TYR A 63 -8.50 -29.63 -6.53
C TYR A 63 -10.00 -29.34 -6.41
N ARG A 64 -10.56 -28.80 -7.49
CA ARG A 64 -11.99 -28.47 -7.58
C ARG A 64 -12.84 -29.68 -7.23
N GLY A 65 -13.79 -29.49 -6.31
CA GLY A 65 -14.68 -30.56 -5.84
C GLY A 65 -14.19 -31.29 -4.57
N TRP A 66 -13.01 -30.94 -4.05
CA TRP A 66 -12.47 -31.51 -2.82
C TRP A 66 -12.20 -30.42 -1.77
N THR A 67 -12.37 -30.77 -0.50
CA THR A 67 -12.15 -29.87 0.64
C THR A 67 -11.62 -30.62 1.86
N GLY A 68 -11.36 -29.88 2.93
CA GLY A 68 -10.79 -30.36 4.18
C GLY A 68 -9.26 -30.29 4.18
N ARG A 69 -8.68 -30.46 5.37
CA ARG A 69 -7.23 -30.35 5.62
C ARG A 69 -6.36 -31.22 4.69
N TYR A 70 -6.92 -32.33 4.22
CA TYR A 70 -6.25 -33.38 3.43
C TYR A 70 -6.90 -33.60 2.06
N CYS A 71 -7.85 -32.75 1.66
CA CYS A 71 -8.58 -32.87 0.39
C CYS A 71 -9.31 -34.22 0.22
N THR A 72 -9.87 -34.74 1.29
CA THR A 72 -10.56 -36.04 1.33
C THR A 72 -12.08 -35.91 1.33
N ILE A 73 -12.61 -34.71 1.55
CA ILE A 73 -14.04 -34.48 1.66
C ILE A 73 -14.55 -34.04 0.28
N PRO A 74 -15.38 -34.85 -0.40
CA PRO A 74 -15.97 -34.44 -1.66
C PRO A 74 -17.01 -33.34 -1.40
N HIS A 75 -17.08 -32.35 -2.28
CA HIS A 75 -18.11 -31.33 -2.25
C HIS A 75 -18.49 -30.92 -3.67
N GLN A 76 -19.76 -30.57 -3.86
CA GLN A 76 -20.19 -30.02 -5.14
C GLN A 76 -19.82 -28.54 -5.22
N CYS A 77 -18.78 -28.22 -5.99
CA CYS A 77 -18.39 -26.85 -6.23
C CYS A 77 -19.40 -26.16 -7.17
N LYS A 78 -20.11 -25.15 -6.65
CA LYS A 78 -21.14 -24.40 -7.38
C LYS A 78 -20.61 -23.11 -8.03
N CYS A 79 -19.32 -22.79 -7.91
CA CYS A 79 -18.69 -21.61 -8.50
C CYS A 79 -18.61 -21.71 -10.05
N THR A 80 -18.26 -20.63 -10.75
CA THR A 80 -17.91 -20.71 -12.19
C THR A 80 -16.68 -21.56 -12.45
N SER A 81 -16.52 -22.09 -13.66
CA SER A 81 -15.38 -22.95 -14.05
C SER A 81 -14.02 -22.24 -13.93
N ASP A 82 -13.98 -20.95 -14.24
CA ASP A 82 -12.80 -20.07 -14.22
C ASP A 82 -12.46 -19.46 -12.85
N SER A 83 -13.26 -19.75 -11.82
CA SER A 83 -13.03 -19.28 -10.45
C SER A 83 -12.35 -20.35 -9.58
N LEU A 84 -11.64 -19.89 -8.55
CA LEU A 84 -11.02 -20.78 -7.58
C LEU A 84 -12.04 -21.13 -6.49
N CYS A 85 -12.25 -22.43 -6.28
CA CYS A 85 -13.19 -22.98 -5.32
C CYS A 85 -12.42 -23.54 -4.13
N ILE A 86 -12.47 -22.83 -3.00
CA ILE A 86 -11.59 -23.15 -1.86
C ILE A 86 -12.26 -24.05 -0.81
N GLY A 87 -13.56 -24.34 -0.98
CA GLY A 87 -14.29 -25.25 -0.10
C GLY A 87 -15.75 -24.83 0.10
N VAL A 88 -16.27 -25.12 1.29
CA VAL A 88 -17.68 -24.93 1.65
C VAL A 88 -17.78 -24.25 3.01
N SER A 89 -18.66 -23.28 3.14
CA SER A 89 -19.01 -22.58 4.38
C SER A 89 -19.88 -23.46 5.30
N SER A 90 -20.04 -23.07 6.56
CA SER A 90 -20.92 -23.73 7.55
C SER A 90 -22.34 -23.94 7.03
N ASN A 91 -22.84 -23.03 6.18
CA ASN A 91 -24.20 -23.10 5.61
C ASN A 91 -24.26 -23.93 4.32
N ASN A 92 -23.29 -24.83 4.11
CA ASN A 92 -23.18 -25.70 2.94
C ASN A 92 -23.13 -24.95 1.59
N ARG A 93 -22.58 -23.73 1.57
CA ARG A 93 -22.39 -22.91 0.37
C ARG A 93 -20.93 -22.93 -0.07
N SER A 94 -20.67 -23.11 -1.36
CA SER A 94 -19.31 -23.03 -1.90
C SER A 94 -18.68 -21.66 -1.63
N ILE A 95 -17.41 -21.65 -1.25
CA ILE A 95 -16.62 -20.43 -1.08
C ILE A 95 -15.82 -20.23 -2.36
N CYS A 96 -16.13 -19.17 -3.10
CA CYS A 96 -15.59 -18.90 -4.42
C CYS A 96 -14.72 -17.64 -4.39
N ILE A 97 -13.51 -17.72 -4.94
CA ILE A 97 -12.67 -16.56 -5.22
C ILE A 97 -12.85 -16.22 -6.69
N CYS A 98 -13.46 -15.07 -6.95
CA CYS A 98 -13.84 -14.66 -8.29
C CYS A 98 -12.66 -14.06 -9.06
N PRO A 99 -12.58 -14.31 -10.38
CA PRO A 99 -11.69 -13.54 -11.23
C PRO A 99 -12.12 -12.07 -11.27
N ILE A 100 -11.21 -11.19 -11.70
CA ILE A 100 -11.34 -9.73 -11.60
C ILE A 100 -12.60 -9.12 -12.26
N ASN A 101 -13.24 -9.83 -13.20
CA ASN A 101 -14.43 -9.36 -13.93
C ASN A 101 -15.72 -10.09 -13.54
N ARG A 102 -15.69 -10.92 -12.50
CA ARG A 102 -16.85 -11.68 -12.01
C ARG A 102 -17.07 -11.41 -10.54
N TRP A 103 -18.31 -11.54 -10.09
CA TRP A 103 -18.66 -11.37 -8.68
C TRP A 103 -19.90 -12.17 -8.27
N GLY A 104 -20.31 -11.95 -7.03
CA GLY A 104 -21.37 -12.70 -6.37
C GLY A 104 -20.82 -13.97 -5.71
N SER A 105 -21.64 -14.59 -4.86
CA SER A 105 -21.23 -15.74 -4.04
C SER A 105 -20.74 -16.95 -4.86
N ARG A 106 -21.09 -17.01 -6.14
CA ARG A 106 -20.73 -18.10 -7.08
C ARG A 106 -19.89 -17.64 -8.26
N CYS A 107 -19.52 -16.37 -8.32
CA CYS A 107 -18.84 -15.74 -9.45
C CYS A 107 -19.59 -15.81 -10.79
N LEU A 108 -20.90 -16.10 -10.78
CA LEU A 108 -21.71 -16.24 -11.99
C LEU A 108 -22.05 -14.88 -12.62
N LEU A 109 -22.04 -13.82 -11.82
CA LEU A 109 -22.35 -12.47 -12.26
C LEU A 109 -21.10 -11.84 -12.86
N HIS A 110 -21.27 -11.11 -13.95
CA HIS A 110 -20.24 -10.32 -14.61
C HIS A 110 -20.91 -9.09 -15.24
N ASP A 111 -20.12 -8.04 -15.49
CA ASP A 111 -20.54 -6.87 -16.25
C ASP A 111 -19.69 -6.77 -17.48
N ASP A 112 -20.33 -6.36 -18.56
CA ASP A 112 -19.65 -6.03 -19.81
C ASP A 112 -19.40 -4.52 -19.90
N VAL A 113 -19.61 -3.75 -18.81
CA VAL A 113 -19.28 -2.33 -18.71
C VAL A 113 -17.84 -2.05 -19.18
N CYS A 114 -16.86 -2.86 -18.76
CA CYS A 114 -15.47 -2.71 -19.20
C CYS A 114 -15.20 -3.15 -20.66
N GLN A 115 -16.18 -3.71 -21.36
CA GLN A 115 -16.09 -4.09 -22.78
C GLN A 115 -16.73 -3.03 -23.68
N GLN A 116 -17.37 -2.00 -23.12
CA GLN A 116 -17.94 -0.90 -23.89
C GLN A 116 -16.82 0.00 -24.43
N GLU A 117 -16.90 0.36 -25.72
CA GLU A 117 -15.86 1.15 -26.41
C GLU A 117 -15.57 2.52 -25.76
N ASN A 118 -16.55 3.09 -25.05
CA ASN A 118 -16.41 4.39 -24.36
C ASN A 118 -15.70 4.30 -22.99
N ILE A 119 -15.46 3.09 -22.48
CA ILE A 119 -14.91 2.80 -21.16
C ILE A 119 -13.50 2.23 -21.32
N ILE A 120 -12.56 3.13 -21.57
CA ILE A 120 -11.13 2.79 -21.72
C ILE A 120 -10.35 3.51 -20.62
N CYS A 121 -9.69 2.71 -19.77
CA CYS A 121 -8.68 3.22 -18.86
C CYS A 121 -7.42 3.55 -19.67
N GLN A 122 -6.98 4.80 -19.63
CA GLN A 122 -5.82 5.30 -20.34
C GLN A 122 -4.51 4.84 -19.68
N ASN A 123 -3.38 5.08 -20.34
CA ASN A 123 -2.03 4.91 -19.79
C ASN A 123 -1.75 3.53 -19.17
N GLY A 124 -2.30 2.47 -19.78
CA GLY A 124 -2.15 1.09 -19.31
C GLY A 124 -2.96 0.76 -18.05
N GLY A 125 -3.93 1.61 -17.68
CA GLY A 125 -4.85 1.34 -16.60
C GLY A 125 -5.72 0.11 -16.87
N LYS A 126 -6.15 -0.57 -15.81
CA LYS A 126 -6.99 -1.77 -15.89
C LYS A 126 -8.41 -1.47 -15.41
N CYS A 127 -9.39 -1.68 -16.29
CA CYS A 127 -10.81 -1.53 -15.93
C CYS A 127 -11.27 -2.67 -15.03
N ILE A 128 -12.04 -2.33 -13.99
CA ILE A 128 -12.72 -3.28 -13.11
C ILE A 128 -14.18 -2.86 -12.98
N PRO A 129 -15.15 -3.77 -13.22
CA PRO A 129 -16.56 -3.46 -13.04
C PRO A 129 -16.92 -3.35 -11.56
N MET A 130 -17.78 -2.38 -11.19
CA MET A 130 -18.31 -2.20 -9.84
C MET A 130 -19.70 -2.85 -9.72
N PRO A 131 -19.83 -3.96 -8.96
CA PRO A 131 -21.04 -4.79 -8.92
C PRO A 131 -22.34 -4.07 -8.53
N SER A 132 -22.23 -3.08 -7.64
CA SER A 132 -23.39 -2.47 -6.98
C SER A 132 -23.98 -1.28 -7.73
N THR A 133 -23.24 -0.70 -8.67
CA THR A 133 -23.57 0.61 -9.25
C THR A 133 -23.63 0.62 -10.77
N LYS A 134 -23.36 -0.51 -11.44
CA LYS A 134 -23.14 -0.58 -12.91
C LYS A 134 -22.09 0.43 -13.40
N LYS A 135 -21.16 0.82 -12.51
CA LYS A 135 -20.02 1.69 -12.81
C LYS A 135 -18.78 0.85 -13.06
N PHE A 136 -17.71 1.50 -13.50
CA PHE A 136 -16.38 0.91 -13.54
C PHE A 136 -15.43 1.73 -12.66
N GLU A 137 -14.31 1.11 -12.31
CA GLU A 137 -13.17 1.77 -11.70
C GLU A 137 -11.92 1.40 -12.47
N CYS A 138 -11.06 2.38 -12.74
CA CYS A 138 -9.77 2.13 -13.37
C CYS A 138 -8.68 1.98 -12.31
N ILE A 139 -8.04 0.82 -12.26
CA ILE A 139 -6.77 0.67 -11.53
C ILE A 139 -5.66 1.27 -12.38
N CYS A 140 -5.12 2.39 -11.92
CA CYS A 140 -4.05 3.09 -12.58
C CYS A 140 -2.67 2.53 -12.23
N SER A 141 -1.76 2.60 -13.19
CA SER A 141 -0.32 2.50 -12.93
C SER A 141 0.11 3.62 -11.99
N LYS A 142 1.16 3.38 -11.18
CA LYS A 142 1.63 4.35 -10.18
C LYS A 142 1.96 5.73 -10.76
N GLU A 143 2.30 5.82 -12.04
CA GLU A 143 2.60 7.08 -12.73
C GLU A 143 1.36 7.93 -13.05
N PHE A 144 0.15 7.39 -12.92
CA PHE A 144 -1.09 8.04 -13.36
C PHE A 144 -2.20 7.93 -12.31
N PHE A 145 -3.17 8.82 -12.39
CA PHE A 145 -4.38 8.84 -11.58
C PHE A 145 -5.52 9.51 -12.35
N GLY A 146 -6.68 9.69 -11.70
CA GLY A 146 -7.91 10.14 -12.33
C GLY A 146 -8.89 8.99 -12.53
N GLU A 147 -10.10 9.30 -12.96
CA GLU A 147 -11.18 8.30 -13.11
C GLU A 147 -10.83 7.27 -14.19
N LYS A 148 -10.11 7.69 -15.24
CA LYS A 148 -9.67 6.88 -16.38
C LYS A 148 -8.15 6.83 -16.48
N CYS A 149 -7.40 7.12 -15.41
CA CYS A 149 -5.94 7.16 -15.41
C CYS A 149 -5.34 8.16 -16.42
N GLU A 150 -6.06 9.24 -16.69
CA GLU A 150 -5.73 10.28 -17.66
C GLU A 150 -4.72 11.30 -17.13
N ILE A 151 -4.57 11.42 -15.81
CA ILE A 151 -3.77 12.46 -15.17
C ILE A 151 -2.41 11.91 -14.74
N PRO A 152 -1.28 12.50 -15.16
CA PRO A 152 0.04 12.12 -14.65
C PRO A 152 0.21 12.52 -13.18
N SER A 153 0.68 11.57 -12.37
CA SER A 153 1.00 11.78 -10.95
C SER A 153 2.22 12.67 -10.78
N ASN A 154 2.28 13.41 -9.68
CA ASN A 154 3.46 14.19 -9.31
C ASN A 154 4.66 13.25 -9.09
N LYS A 155 5.80 13.56 -9.69
CA LYS A 155 7.01 12.73 -9.62
C LYS A 155 8.05 13.40 -8.73
N ILE A 156 8.35 12.79 -7.59
CA ILE A 156 9.38 13.25 -6.65
C ILE A 156 10.58 12.32 -6.74
N SER A 157 11.74 12.87 -7.06
CA SER A 157 13.03 12.19 -7.12
C SER A 157 13.94 12.73 -6.03
N LEU A 158 14.19 11.91 -5.02
CA LEU A 158 15.01 12.24 -3.87
C LEU A 158 16.39 11.59 -4.00
N SER A 159 17.43 12.39 -3.96
CA SER A 159 18.82 11.95 -3.81
C SER A 159 19.35 12.40 -2.46
N PHE A 160 20.44 11.80 -2.00
CA PHE A 160 20.95 12.04 -0.64
C PHE A 160 22.41 12.44 -0.71
N ASP A 161 22.76 13.53 -0.04
CA ASP A 161 24.15 13.93 0.18
C ASP A 161 24.91 12.87 0.99
N LYS A 162 26.25 12.83 0.86
CA LYS A 162 27.12 11.84 1.50
C LYS A 162 27.12 11.99 3.02
N ASP A 163 26.99 13.23 3.51
CA ASP A 163 27.10 13.56 4.92
C ASP A 163 25.84 13.19 5.72
N LEU A 164 24.76 12.81 5.03
CA LEU A 164 23.55 12.31 5.68
C LEU A 164 23.71 10.87 6.14
N VAL A 165 23.35 10.63 7.40
CA VAL A 165 23.15 9.30 7.97
C VAL A 165 21.77 8.82 7.57
N LEU A 166 21.70 7.75 6.77
CA LEU A 166 20.45 7.25 6.20
C LEU A 166 19.99 5.97 6.90
N PRO A 167 18.74 5.91 7.39
CA PRO A 167 18.13 4.68 7.89
C PRO A 167 17.74 3.75 6.73
N GLU A 168 17.29 2.52 7.05
CA GLU A 168 16.77 1.57 6.05
C GLU A 168 15.49 2.05 5.36
N THR A 169 14.69 2.85 6.08
CA THR A 169 13.40 3.36 5.62
C THR A 169 13.23 4.81 5.97
N MET A 170 12.59 5.56 5.09
CA MET A 170 12.14 6.92 5.34
C MET A 170 10.63 7.04 5.20
N LEU A 171 10.05 7.96 5.96
CA LEU A 171 8.67 8.39 5.77
C LEU A 171 8.66 9.67 4.94
N ILE A 172 7.66 9.82 4.08
CA ILE A 172 7.44 11.01 3.28
C ILE A 172 6.03 11.49 3.54
N HIS A 173 5.93 12.73 4.00
CA HIS A 173 4.71 13.43 4.36
C HIS A 173 4.36 14.41 3.25
N PHE A 174 3.16 14.27 2.69
CA PHE A 174 2.60 15.15 1.67
C PHE A 174 1.46 15.93 2.29
N ILE A 175 1.51 17.25 2.17
CA ILE A 175 0.50 18.14 2.75
C ILE A 175 -0.14 18.94 1.62
N GLU A 176 -1.45 18.81 1.51
CA GLU A 176 -2.30 19.65 0.68
C GLU A 176 -2.95 20.72 1.55
N VAL A 177 -2.61 21.98 1.29
CA VAL A 177 -3.28 23.12 1.92
C VAL A 177 -4.53 23.43 1.12
N LYS A 178 -5.70 23.31 1.75
CA LYS A 178 -6.98 23.62 1.11
C LYS A 178 -7.32 25.10 1.28
N GLN A 179 -8.02 25.65 0.29
CA GLN A 179 -8.63 26.97 0.39
C GLN A 179 -9.83 26.95 1.36
N ASN A 180 -10.31 28.12 1.78
CA ASN A 180 -11.52 28.32 2.59
C ASN A 180 -11.49 27.74 4.02
N ASN A 181 -10.34 27.79 4.70
CA ASN A 181 -10.15 27.31 6.08
C ASN A 181 -10.49 25.82 6.30
N ALA A 182 -10.60 25.03 5.23
CA ALA A 182 -10.72 23.59 5.36
C ALA A 182 -9.43 23.01 5.95
N PRO A 183 -9.51 21.95 6.78
CA PRO A 183 -8.31 21.31 7.32
C PRO A 183 -7.42 20.79 6.18
N PRO A 184 -6.09 20.86 6.33
CA PRO A 184 -5.18 20.32 5.33
C PRO A 184 -5.34 18.81 5.21
N GLU A 185 -5.19 18.29 4.00
CA GLU A 185 -5.10 16.83 3.79
C GLU A 185 -3.65 16.39 3.91
N ILE A 186 -3.42 15.37 4.73
CA ILE A 186 -2.08 14.84 4.99
C ILE A 186 -2.04 13.40 4.49
N GLY A 187 -1.12 13.14 3.57
CA GLY A 187 -0.78 11.81 3.10
C GLY A 187 0.60 11.39 3.58
N VAL A 188 0.74 10.13 3.98
CA VAL A 188 2.04 9.59 4.40
C VAL A 188 2.33 8.34 3.58
N THR A 189 3.55 8.23 3.09
CA THR A 189 4.06 6.99 2.51
C THR A 189 5.44 6.68 3.08
N PHE A 190 5.92 5.47 2.87
CA PHE A 190 7.26 5.07 3.27
C PHE A 190 8.02 4.51 2.07
N LYS A 191 9.35 4.66 2.08
CA LYS A 191 10.24 4.09 1.08
C LYS A 191 11.45 3.48 1.73
N LYS A 192 11.89 2.34 1.21
CA LYS A 192 13.20 1.75 1.53
C LYS A 192 14.28 2.58 0.86
N ILE A 193 15.36 2.85 1.59
CA ILE A 193 16.54 3.54 1.08
C ILE A 193 17.56 2.47 0.68
N SER A 194 18.08 2.56 -0.54
CA SER A 194 19.10 1.62 -1.01
C SER A 194 20.44 1.93 -0.35
N ILE A 195 21.16 0.89 0.09
CA ILE A 195 22.52 1.00 0.64
C ILE A 195 23.45 1.76 -0.31
N ASN A 196 23.27 1.59 -1.62
CA ASN A 196 24.08 2.26 -2.65
C ASN A 196 23.65 3.72 -2.90
N ARG A 197 22.84 4.32 -2.01
CA ARG A 197 22.33 5.70 -2.09
C ARG A 197 21.68 6.04 -3.44
N LYS A 198 21.05 5.07 -4.08
CA LYS A 198 20.32 5.30 -5.35
C LYS A 198 19.16 6.27 -5.12
N PRO A 199 18.84 7.13 -6.10
CA PRO A 199 17.71 8.03 -5.99
C PRO A 199 16.39 7.27 -5.75
N VAL A 200 15.58 7.78 -4.82
CA VAL A 200 14.26 7.24 -4.53
C VAL A 200 13.24 8.02 -5.34
N ILE A 201 12.48 7.29 -6.16
CA ILE A 201 11.41 7.85 -7.00
C ILE A 201 10.05 7.54 -6.39
N ILE A 202 9.24 8.57 -6.25
CA ILE A 202 7.90 8.52 -5.69
C ILE A 202 6.93 9.15 -6.70
N PHE A 203 5.78 8.51 -6.88
CA PHE A 203 4.67 9.07 -7.63
C PHE A 203 3.53 9.32 -6.65
N TRP A 204 2.99 10.53 -6.66
CA TRP A 204 1.92 10.96 -5.75
C TRP A 204 0.69 11.43 -6.55
N PRO A 205 -0.48 10.78 -6.38
CA PRO A 205 -1.66 10.99 -7.22
C PRO A 205 -2.58 12.11 -6.73
N ARG A 206 -2.09 13.01 -5.87
CA ARG A 206 -2.88 14.13 -5.32
C ARG A 206 -2.12 15.45 -5.45
N ILE A 207 -2.86 16.53 -5.30
CA ILE A 207 -2.33 17.88 -5.12
C ILE A 207 -1.42 17.86 -3.88
N LEU A 208 -0.28 18.54 -3.97
CA LEU A 208 0.67 18.68 -2.87
C LEU A 208 1.24 20.09 -2.90
N HIS A 209 1.39 20.69 -1.72
CA HIS A 209 1.97 22.02 -1.53
C HIS A 209 3.27 21.92 -0.74
N ILE A 210 3.30 21.04 0.27
CA ILE A 210 4.45 20.87 1.14
C ILE A 210 4.80 19.39 1.23
N VAL A 211 6.09 19.08 1.14
CA VAL A 211 6.62 17.72 1.29
C VAL A 211 7.79 17.69 2.26
N PHE A 212 7.67 16.86 3.30
CA PHE A 212 8.75 16.58 4.25
C PHE A 212 9.18 15.12 4.16
N VAL A 213 10.48 14.89 4.31
CA VAL A 213 11.04 13.56 4.54
C VAL A 213 11.40 13.43 6.00
N GLU A 214 10.96 12.37 6.64
CA GLU A 214 11.33 12.02 8.00
C GLU A 214 12.28 10.82 7.98
N LEU A 215 13.49 11.04 8.49
CA LEU A 215 14.50 10.01 8.72
C LEU A 215 14.52 9.65 10.21
N PHE A 216 14.50 8.35 10.50
CA PHE A 216 14.52 7.87 11.87
C PHE A 216 15.86 8.21 12.57
N PRO A 217 15.84 8.68 13.84
CA PRO A 217 14.66 9.07 14.64
C PRO A 217 14.30 10.55 14.47
N LYS A 218 13.07 10.85 14.01
CA LYS A 218 12.44 12.19 14.00
C LYS A 218 13.27 13.35 13.41
N ASN A 219 14.12 13.08 12.42
CA ASN A 219 14.80 14.12 11.66
C ASN A 219 13.97 14.48 10.43
N TYR A 220 13.47 15.72 10.37
CA TYR A 220 12.64 16.20 9.26
C TYR A 220 13.47 17.02 8.27
N TYR A 221 13.23 16.82 6.99
CA TYR A 221 13.89 17.54 5.90
C TYR A 221 12.84 18.12 4.96
N LEU A 222 12.87 19.43 4.74
CA LEU A 222 11.99 20.07 3.77
C LEU A 222 12.46 19.72 2.35
N THR A 223 11.55 19.17 1.55
CA THR A 223 11.90 18.68 0.21
C THR A 223 11.26 19.48 -0.91
N TYR A 224 10.04 19.98 -0.67
CA TYR A 224 9.28 20.76 -1.62
C TYR A 224 8.34 21.69 -0.86
N LEU A 225 8.25 22.94 -1.32
CA LEU A 225 7.34 23.96 -0.82
C LEU A 225 6.93 24.83 -2.00
N GLU A 226 5.64 24.84 -2.32
CA GLU A 226 5.08 25.65 -3.40
C GLU A 226 3.68 26.13 -3.03
N SER A 227 3.41 27.42 -3.23
CA SER A 227 2.10 28.02 -2.94
C SER A 227 1.11 27.80 -4.08
N ASN A 228 1.59 27.75 -5.33
CA ASN A 228 0.76 27.57 -6.51
C ASN A 228 0.89 26.14 -7.03
N TYR A 229 -0.22 25.39 -7.01
CA TYR A 229 -0.21 24.05 -7.55
C TYR A 229 -0.10 24.07 -9.08
N ASN A 230 0.96 23.44 -9.59
CA ASN A 230 1.04 23.03 -10.99
C ASN A 230 0.62 21.56 -11.10
N GLN A 231 -0.20 21.22 -12.09
CA GLN A 231 -0.55 19.84 -12.33
C GLN A 231 0.70 19.06 -12.78
N SER A 232 0.91 17.86 -12.22
CA SER A 232 2.01 16.95 -12.60
C SER A 232 3.42 17.52 -12.40
N THR A 233 3.69 18.05 -11.22
CA THR A 233 5.02 18.55 -10.81
C THR A 233 6.07 17.46 -10.85
N ILE A 234 7.24 17.79 -11.40
CA ILE A 234 8.45 16.98 -11.33
C ILE A 234 9.40 17.65 -10.35
N VAL A 235 9.56 17.05 -9.18
CA VAL A 235 10.44 17.54 -8.12
C VAL A 235 11.71 16.72 -8.12
N GLN A 236 12.86 17.37 -8.27
CA GLN A 236 14.17 16.76 -8.08
C GLN A 236 14.88 17.47 -6.93
N LYS A 237 15.14 16.75 -5.84
CA LYS A 237 15.79 17.31 -4.65
C LYS A 237 16.91 16.39 -4.19
N GLN A 238 18.07 16.98 -3.94
CA GLN A 238 19.14 16.35 -3.17
C GLN A 238 19.01 16.82 -1.73
N LEU A 239 18.70 15.89 -0.82
CA LEU A 239 18.64 16.19 0.61
C LEU A 239 20.04 16.44 1.13
N LYS A 240 20.20 17.53 1.86
CA LYS A 240 21.42 17.93 2.55
C LYS A 240 21.13 18.17 4.04
N SER A 241 22.17 18.20 4.86
CA SER A 241 22.05 18.54 6.29
C SER A 241 21.46 19.94 6.51
N SER A 242 21.67 20.87 5.56
CA SER A 242 21.08 22.22 5.58
C SER A 242 19.57 22.26 5.37
N ASP A 243 18.98 21.20 4.80
CA ASP A 243 17.52 21.11 4.58
C ASP A 243 16.79 20.62 5.85
N ARG A 244 17.51 20.34 6.94
CA ARG A 244 16.96 19.81 8.19
C ARG A 244 16.11 20.88 8.88
N CYS A 245 14.88 20.49 9.20
CA CYS A 245 13.94 21.31 9.97
C CYS A 245 13.89 20.79 11.41
N PRO A 246 14.14 21.64 12.41
CA PRO A 246 14.04 21.24 13.81
C PRO A 246 12.60 20.86 14.14
N TYR A 247 12.43 19.77 14.87
CA TYR A 247 11.09 19.40 15.36
C TYR A 247 10.72 20.24 16.58
N ILE A 248 9.43 20.25 16.92
CA ILE A 248 8.88 21.12 17.97
C ILE A 248 9.60 21.03 19.33
N GLY A 249 10.16 19.86 19.69
CA GLY A 249 10.88 19.69 20.96
C GLY A 249 12.32 20.20 20.96
N GLU A 250 12.89 20.49 19.78
CA GLU A 250 14.17 21.22 19.67
C GLU A 250 13.95 22.73 19.75
N ILE A 251 12.81 23.21 19.25
CA ILE A 251 12.48 24.65 19.20
C ILE A 251 11.94 25.14 20.54
N PHE A 252 11.12 24.33 21.21
CA PHE A 252 10.42 24.73 22.43
C PHE A 252 10.76 23.82 23.62
N ASN A 253 10.77 24.41 24.81
CA ASN A 253 11.01 23.71 26.08
C ASN A 253 9.98 22.59 26.33
N GLU A 254 10.36 21.58 27.13
CA GLU A 254 9.46 20.47 27.48
C GLU A 254 8.13 20.92 28.09
N THR A 255 8.15 21.96 28.91
CA THR A 255 6.94 22.53 29.53
C THR A 255 5.95 23.00 28.48
N PHE A 256 6.43 23.58 27.39
CA PHE A 256 5.60 24.00 26.26
C PHE A 256 5.02 22.81 25.49
N THR A 257 5.84 21.78 25.24
CA THR A 257 5.37 20.59 24.50
C THR A 257 4.24 19.84 25.22
N LYS A 258 4.21 19.93 26.56
CA LYS A 258 3.17 19.37 27.43
C LYS A 258 1.88 20.23 27.51
N LEU A 259 1.88 21.45 26.99
CA LEU A 259 0.67 22.30 26.95
C LEU A 259 -0.37 21.77 25.97
N HIS A 260 -1.64 22.05 26.26
CA HIS A 260 -2.75 21.77 25.35
C HIS A 260 -2.55 22.45 23.99
N LEU A 261 -2.95 21.78 22.90
CA LEU A 261 -2.70 22.20 21.51
C LEU A 261 -3.14 23.65 21.23
N ILE A 262 -4.33 24.03 21.71
CA ILE A 262 -4.88 25.39 21.56
C ILE A 262 -3.98 26.46 22.18
N ARG A 263 -3.32 26.16 23.31
CA ARG A 263 -2.38 27.09 23.94
C ARG A 263 -1.08 27.16 23.14
N ARG A 264 -0.60 26.02 22.62
CA ARG A 264 0.62 25.95 21.81
C ARG A 264 0.54 26.77 20.53
N ILE A 265 -0.59 26.71 19.81
CA ILE A 265 -0.76 27.40 18.51
C ILE A 265 -0.46 28.90 18.62
N LYS A 266 -0.77 29.54 19.76
CA LYS A 266 -0.51 30.96 19.98
C LYS A 266 0.98 31.34 19.89
N TYR A 267 1.89 30.39 20.07
CA TYR A 267 3.33 30.65 20.11
C TYR A 267 4.09 30.12 18.88
N PHE A 268 3.44 29.47 17.93
CA PHE A 268 4.13 28.93 16.74
C PHE A 268 4.72 29.98 15.80
N HIS A 269 4.28 31.23 15.90
CA HIS A 269 4.84 32.33 15.13
C HIS A 269 6.17 32.86 15.73
N VAL A 270 6.44 32.61 17.01
CA VAL A 270 7.59 33.17 17.75
C VAL A 270 8.95 32.68 17.20
N PRO A 271 9.13 31.39 16.85
CA PRO A 271 10.36 30.93 16.23
C PRO A 271 10.64 31.64 14.90
N CYS A 272 9.61 31.92 14.10
CA CYS A 272 9.76 32.59 12.81
C CYS A 272 10.23 34.04 12.94
N SER A 273 9.97 34.70 14.08
CA SER A 273 10.45 36.08 14.32
C SER A 273 11.85 36.13 14.92
N ASN A 274 12.24 35.11 15.70
CA ASN A 274 13.44 35.17 16.54
C ASN A 274 14.59 34.28 16.06
N LEU A 275 14.31 33.31 15.19
CA LEU A 275 15.30 32.38 14.65
C LEU A 275 15.34 32.53 13.12
N GLN A 276 16.54 32.55 12.54
CA GLN A 276 16.71 32.35 11.10
C GLN A 276 16.53 30.88 10.79
N LEU A 277 15.26 30.49 10.74
CA LEU A 277 14.82 29.18 10.33
C LEU A 277 14.84 29.13 8.79
N SER A 278 15.68 28.26 8.22
CA SER A 278 15.69 27.97 6.78
C SER A 278 14.42 27.22 6.34
N CYS A 279 13.72 26.68 7.32
CA CYS A 279 12.36 26.18 7.35
C CYS A 279 11.82 26.41 8.77
#